data_AF-V5GFN0-F1
#
_entry.id   AF-V5GFN0-F1
#
_cell.length_a   1.000
_cell.length_b   1.000
_cell.length_c   1.000
_cell.angle_alpha   90.00
_cell.angle_beta   90.00
_cell.angle_gamma   90.00
#
_symmetry.space_group_name_H-M   'P 1'
#
loop_
_entity.id
_entity.type
_entity.pdbx_description
1 polymer ?
#
loop_
_entity_poly.entity_id
_entity_poly.type
_entity_poly.pdbx_seq_one_letter_code
_entity_poly.pdbx_strand_id
1 'polypeptide(L)'
;DAQEIDIGEYLDNHTPLLYCTRLITKLFLLSGTPQTCLPDKLVRVSVKSLALSCLSSTFLIYPSGFLANLDKHYSDCSKLTNKKICSQQISDVLLFKCHNDPQLRGAVRNLTANFIKAVLISSEGDYEKWILDNVGAGRTVNFSIAELIKIFVEGLEDESANCIRQTLLSLRSVLKNLSESQKSALIIPLLNTLPL
;
A
#
# COMPACT_ATOMS: atom_id res chain seq x y z
N ASP A 1 20.91 -11.56 15.45
CA ASP A 1 20.03 -10.74 16.30
C ASP A 1 18.89 -10.17 15.47
N ALA A 2 17.69 -10.73 15.61
CA ALA A 2 16.51 -10.19 14.98
C ALA A 2 16.18 -8.85 15.66
N GLN A 3 16.08 -7.78 14.87
CA GLN A 3 15.64 -6.49 15.40
C GLN A 3 14.23 -6.65 15.99
N GLU A 4 14.09 -6.35 17.27
CA GLU A 4 12.80 -6.37 17.96
C GLU A 4 11.95 -5.21 17.42
N ILE A 5 10.76 -5.53 16.90
CA ILE A 5 9.84 -4.55 16.30
C ILE A 5 8.64 -4.47 17.21
N ASP A 6 8.43 -3.28 17.78
CA ASP A 6 7.26 -3.02 18.58
C ASP A 6 6.14 -2.47 17.68
N ILE A 7 5.12 -3.30 17.45
CA ILE A 7 3.96 -2.94 16.62
C ILE A 7 2.86 -2.23 17.42
N GLY A 8 3.00 -2.15 18.74
CA GLY A 8 2.01 -1.62 19.67
C GLY A 8 0.98 -2.62 20.15
N GLU A 9 -0.07 -2.10 20.76
CA GLU A 9 -1.20 -2.85 21.31
C GLU A 9 -2.53 -2.34 20.77
N TYR A 10 -3.56 -3.18 20.83
CA TYR A 10 -4.92 -2.82 20.40
C TYR A 10 -5.53 -1.69 21.24
N LEU A 11 -5.11 -1.55 22.50
CA LEU A 11 -5.60 -0.55 23.46
C LEU A 11 -4.74 0.72 23.50
N ASP A 12 -3.72 0.84 22.64
CA ASP A 12 -2.96 2.10 22.50
C ASP A 12 -3.90 3.26 22.12
N ASN A 13 -3.51 4.50 22.42
CA ASN A 13 -4.29 5.73 22.11
C ASN A 13 -4.46 6.04 20.60
N HIS A 14 -4.20 5.07 19.73
CA HIS A 14 -4.31 5.18 18.28
C HIS A 14 -5.50 4.36 17.75
N THR A 15 -5.88 4.61 16.50
CA THR A 15 -6.94 3.83 15.83
C THR A 15 -6.56 2.34 15.83
N PRO A 16 -7.42 1.42 16.33
CA PRO A 16 -7.08 0.00 16.41
C PRO A 16 -6.73 -0.66 15.07
N LEU A 17 -7.25 -0.12 13.96
CA LEU A 17 -6.88 -0.54 12.60
C LEU A 17 -5.39 -0.34 12.29
N LEU A 18 -4.71 0.62 12.94
CA LEU A 18 -3.26 0.79 12.81
C LEU A 18 -2.50 -0.38 13.43
N TYR A 19 -2.90 -0.84 14.61
CA TYR A 19 -2.34 -2.05 15.22
C TYR A 19 -2.58 -3.27 14.34
N CYS A 20 -3.82 -3.47 13.84
CA CYS A 20 -4.12 -4.57 12.91
C CYS A 20 -3.27 -4.51 11.64
N THR A 21 -3.06 -3.31 11.08
CA THR A 21 -2.20 -3.10 9.92
C THR A 21 -0.76 -3.54 10.19
N ARG A 22 -0.17 -3.09 11.30
CA ARG A 22 1.19 -3.46 11.70
C ARG A 22 1.31 -4.95 12.00
N LEU A 23 0.31 -5.54 12.65
CA LEU A 23 0.27 -6.97 12.96
C LEU A 23 0.25 -7.83 11.70
N ILE A 24 -0.69 -7.56 10.77
CA ILE A 24 -0.83 -8.32 9.53
C ILE A 24 0.44 -8.19 8.68
N THR A 25 0.96 -6.98 8.54
CA THR A 25 2.19 -6.75 7.77
C THR A 25 3.40 -7.42 8.41
N LYS A 26 3.60 -7.29 9.72
CA LYS A 26 4.73 -7.92 10.43
C LYS A 26 4.72 -9.44 10.34
N LEU A 27 3.55 -10.06 10.48
CA LEU A 27 3.44 -11.52 10.53
C LEU A 27 3.54 -12.17 9.14
N PHE A 28 2.98 -11.54 8.11
CA PHE A 28 2.75 -12.22 6.84
C PHE A 28 3.52 -11.64 5.66
N LEU A 29 3.93 -10.37 5.71
CA LEU A 29 4.38 -9.65 4.52
C LEU A 29 5.79 -9.04 4.64
N LEU A 30 6.11 -8.38 5.75
CA LEU A 30 7.27 -7.52 5.90
C LEU A 30 8.30 -8.08 6.89
N SER A 31 9.57 -7.98 6.54
CA SER A 31 10.66 -8.59 7.32
C SER A 31 11.05 -7.80 8.58
N GLY A 32 10.81 -6.49 8.57
CA GLY A 32 11.43 -5.52 9.48
C GLY A 32 12.60 -4.74 8.88
N THR A 33 13.04 -5.10 7.68
CA THR A 33 14.11 -4.41 6.95
C THR A 33 13.49 -3.66 5.79
N PRO A 34 13.78 -2.36 5.62
CA PRO A 34 13.28 -1.57 4.49
C PRO A 34 13.50 -2.27 3.16
N GLN A 35 12.51 -2.14 2.27
CA GLN A 35 12.51 -2.69 0.93
C GLN A 35 12.60 -4.22 0.87
N THR A 36 12.30 -4.92 1.98
CA THR A 36 12.43 -6.37 2.08
C THR A 36 11.15 -7.02 2.61
N CYS A 37 10.55 -7.87 1.80
CA CYS A 37 9.40 -8.72 2.16
C CYS A 37 9.85 -10.07 2.75
N LEU A 38 8.96 -10.73 3.49
CA LEU A 38 9.18 -12.10 3.94
C LEU A 38 9.26 -13.06 2.75
N PRO A 39 10.16 -14.06 2.74
CA PRO A 39 10.24 -15.06 1.66
C PRO A 39 9.06 -16.05 1.70
N ASP A 40 8.71 -16.61 0.54
CA ASP A 40 7.61 -17.59 0.41
C ASP A 40 7.83 -18.88 1.21
N LYS A 41 9.09 -19.18 1.53
CA LYS A 41 9.48 -20.30 2.40
C LYS A 41 8.97 -20.13 3.83
N LEU A 42 8.82 -18.90 4.30
CA LEU A 42 8.33 -18.60 5.65
C LEU A 42 6.82 -18.41 5.67
N VAL A 43 6.25 -17.76 4.65
CA VAL A 43 4.81 -17.52 4.54
C VAL A 43 4.35 -17.90 3.15
N ARG A 44 3.46 -18.88 3.04
CA ARG A 44 2.93 -19.35 1.76
C ARG A 44 2.26 -18.20 1.00
N VAL A 45 2.42 -18.20 -0.32
CA VAL A 45 1.83 -17.22 -1.25
C VAL A 45 0.33 -17.00 -1.00
N SER A 46 -0.45 -18.05 -0.78
CA SER A 46 -1.90 -17.93 -0.53
C SER A 46 -2.23 -17.14 0.74
N VAL A 47 -1.43 -17.29 1.80
CA VAL A 47 -1.59 -16.53 3.06
C VAL A 47 -1.22 -15.07 2.83
N LYS A 48 -0.16 -14.79 2.07
CA LYS A 48 0.21 -13.42 1.68
C LYS A 48 -0.87 -12.75 0.86
N SER A 49 -1.49 -13.48 -0.08
CA SER A 49 -2.59 -12.95 -0.90
C SER A 49 -3.79 -12.58 -0.04
N LEU A 50 -4.13 -13.43 0.94
CA LEU A 50 -5.19 -13.13 1.90
C LEU A 50 -4.83 -11.93 2.78
N ALA A 51 -3.59 -11.86 3.29
CA ALA A 51 -3.11 -10.73 4.08
C ALA A 51 -3.19 -9.40 3.30
N LEU A 52 -2.77 -9.38 2.03
CA LEU A 52 -2.92 -8.22 1.14
C LEU A 52 -4.39 -7.86 0.92
N SER A 53 -5.28 -8.86 0.82
CA SER A 53 -6.72 -8.62 0.68
C SER A 53 -7.34 -8.04 1.95
N CYS A 54 -6.91 -8.50 3.13
CA CYS A 54 -7.30 -7.91 4.41
C CYS A 54 -6.85 -6.46 4.50
N LEU A 55 -5.58 -6.17 4.17
CA LEU A 55 -5.04 -4.81 4.17
C LEU A 55 -5.75 -3.92 3.15
N SER A 56 -6.10 -4.45 1.98
CA SER A 56 -6.89 -3.72 0.97
C SER A 56 -8.21 -3.21 1.54
N SER A 57 -8.96 -4.08 2.24
CA SER A 57 -10.19 -3.67 2.93
C SER A 57 -9.91 -2.72 4.09
N THR A 58 -8.81 -2.92 4.83
CA THR A 58 -8.41 -2.01 5.92
C THR A 58 -8.11 -0.61 5.41
N PHE A 59 -7.36 -0.47 4.31
CA PHE A 59 -6.98 0.83 3.75
C PHE A 59 -8.13 1.54 3.03
N LEU A 60 -9.18 0.80 2.65
CA LEU A 60 -10.43 1.41 2.22
C LEU A 60 -11.13 2.18 3.35
N ILE A 61 -10.97 1.73 4.60
CA ILE A 61 -11.61 2.30 5.79
C ILE A 61 -10.67 3.29 6.51
N TYR A 62 -9.38 2.97 6.58
CA TYR A 62 -8.36 3.74 7.29
C TYR A 62 -7.09 3.88 6.43
N PRO A 63 -7.10 4.80 5.43
CA PRO A 63 -5.99 4.95 4.49
C PRO A 63 -4.69 5.42 5.16
N SER A 64 -4.74 6.18 6.26
CA SER A 64 -3.55 6.67 6.95
C SER A 64 -2.67 5.53 7.51
N GLY A 65 -3.24 4.34 7.74
CA GLY A 65 -2.48 3.15 8.14
C GLY A 65 -1.45 2.71 7.09
N PHE A 66 -1.72 2.96 5.80
CA PHE A 66 -0.80 2.64 4.70
C PHE A 66 0.48 3.50 4.72
N LEU A 67 0.37 4.74 5.21
CA LEU A 67 1.45 5.72 5.29
C LEU A 67 2.35 5.52 6.53
N ALA A 68 1.91 4.67 7.47
CA ALA A 68 2.60 4.47 8.73
C ALA A 68 3.90 3.67 8.59
N ASN A 69 4.66 3.67 9.68
CA ASN A 69 5.80 2.78 9.86
C ASN A 69 5.39 1.50 10.57
N LEU A 70 6.13 0.42 10.28
CA LEU A 70 5.91 -0.89 10.87
C LEU A 70 6.12 -0.87 12.39
N ASP A 71 7.14 -0.16 12.85
CA ASP A 71 7.42 0.06 14.27
C ASP A 71 6.69 1.30 14.79
N LYS A 72 6.05 1.20 15.97
CA LYS A 72 5.29 2.31 16.55
C LYS A 72 6.17 3.46 17.05
N HIS A 73 7.41 3.17 17.41
CA HIS A 73 8.33 4.17 17.96
C HIS A 73 9.15 4.88 16.89
N TYR A 74 8.96 4.50 15.61
CA TYR A 74 9.63 5.21 14.54
C TYR A 74 9.11 6.65 14.45
N SER A 75 10.02 7.59 14.60
CA SER A 75 9.81 9.00 14.29
C SER A 75 10.99 9.49 13.46
N ASP A 76 10.82 10.52 12.63
CA ASP A 76 11.95 11.03 11.84
C ASP A 76 13.11 11.54 12.75
N CYS A 77 12.78 11.93 13.99
CA CYS A 77 13.73 12.29 15.05
C CYS A 77 14.41 11.08 15.71
N SER A 78 13.89 9.86 15.57
CA SER A 78 14.48 8.66 16.20
C SER A 78 15.84 8.28 15.60
N LYS A 79 16.19 8.85 14.44
CA LYS A 79 17.53 8.76 13.83
C LYS A 79 18.65 9.32 14.73
N LEU A 80 18.31 10.16 15.71
CA LEU A 80 19.28 10.75 16.65
C LEU A 80 19.57 9.86 17.88
N THR A 81 18.77 8.80 18.10
CA THR A 81 18.98 7.91 19.24
C THR A 81 19.76 6.66 18.80
N ASN A 82 20.73 6.19 19.59
CA ASN A 82 21.48 4.95 19.34
C ASN A 82 20.61 3.66 19.39
N LYS A 83 19.28 3.78 19.51
CA LYS A 83 18.36 2.64 19.51
C LYS A 83 18.06 2.24 18.07
N LYS A 84 18.34 0.99 17.71
CA LYS A 84 18.07 0.45 16.37
C LYS A 84 16.55 0.22 16.19
N ILE A 85 15.81 1.27 15.82
CA ILE A 85 14.36 1.22 15.57
C ILE A 85 14.10 0.88 14.10
N CYS A 86 13.09 0.04 13.84
CA CYS A 86 12.77 -0.41 12.48
C CYS A 86 12.18 0.76 11.69
N SER A 87 12.83 1.12 10.58
CA SER A 87 12.40 2.19 9.68
C SER A 87 11.52 1.71 8.53
N GLN A 88 11.20 0.42 8.48
CA GLN A 88 10.40 -0.15 7.40
C GLN A 88 9.01 0.48 7.36
N GLN A 89 8.58 0.89 6.18
CA GLN A 89 7.26 1.47 5.94
C GLN A 89 6.25 0.38 5.65
N ILE A 90 4.99 0.61 6.06
CA ILE A 90 3.88 -0.27 5.69
C ILE A 90 3.71 -0.33 4.17
N SER A 91 4.00 0.77 3.47
CA SER A 91 3.95 0.87 2.01
C SER A 91 4.89 -0.05 1.25
N ASP A 92 5.88 -0.67 1.92
CA ASP A 92 6.71 -1.72 1.32
C ASP A 92 5.87 -2.94 0.87
N VAL A 93 4.61 -3.08 1.31
CA VAL A 93 3.69 -4.07 0.72
C VAL A 93 3.46 -3.86 -0.78
N LEU A 94 3.75 -2.68 -1.33
CA LEU A 94 3.72 -2.44 -2.78
C LEU A 94 4.81 -3.21 -3.54
N LEU A 95 5.86 -3.70 -2.88
CA LEU A 95 6.91 -4.50 -3.52
C LEU A 95 6.39 -5.80 -4.12
N PHE A 96 5.27 -6.32 -3.61
CA PHE A 96 4.58 -7.47 -4.18
C PHE A 96 4.05 -7.20 -5.61
N LYS A 97 4.10 -5.95 -6.09
CA LYS A 97 3.72 -5.61 -7.47
C LYS A 97 4.57 -6.32 -8.52
N CYS A 98 5.81 -6.67 -8.18
CA CYS A 98 6.77 -7.39 -9.03
C CYS A 98 7.00 -8.84 -8.57
N HIS A 99 6.08 -9.43 -7.80
CA HIS A 99 6.25 -10.81 -7.32
C HIS A 99 6.16 -11.82 -8.46
N ASN A 100 6.88 -12.94 -8.35
CA ASN A 100 6.83 -14.04 -9.33
C ASN A 100 5.44 -14.70 -9.44
N ASP A 101 4.60 -14.51 -8.42
CA ASP A 101 3.27 -15.09 -8.36
C ASP A 101 2.21 -14.05 -8.79
N PRO A 102 1.41 -14.33 -9.84
CA PRO A 102 0.46 -13.38 -10.39
C PRO A 102 -0.70 -13.06 -9.45
N GLN A 103 -1.03 -13.94 -8.50
CA GLN A 103 -2.07 -13.69 -7.50
C GLN A 103 -1.63 -12.58 -6.54
N LEU A 104 -0.36 -12.55 -6.13
CA LEU A 104 0.18 -11.47 -5.30
C LEU A 104 0.29 -10.16 -6.07
N ARG A 105 0.73 -10.21 -7.33
CA ARG A 105 0.77 -9.03 -8.19
C ARG A 105 -0.62 -8.39 -8.31
N GLY A 106 -1.65 -9.19 -8.59
CA GLY A 106 -3.03 -8.72 -8.66
C GLY A 106 -3.57 -8.20 -7.32
N ALA A 107 -3.27 -8.86 -6.20
CA ALA A 107 -3.71 -8.44 -4.87
C ALA A 107 -3.19 -7.03 -4.49
N VAL A 108 -1.95 -6.69 -4.87
CA VAL A 108 -1.39 -5.34 -4.66
C VAL A 108 -2.13 -4.27 -5.47
N ARG A 109 -2.55 -4.58 -6.70
CA ARG A 109 -3.33 -3.62 -7.51
C ARG A 109 -4.66 -3.33 -6.82
N ASN A 110 -5.33 -4.35 -6.31
CA ASN A 110 -6.58 -4.15 -5.58
C ASN A 110 -6.38 -3.32 -4.30
N LEU A 111 -5.33 -3.61 -3.53
CA LEU A 111 -4.94 -2.80 -2.37
C LEU A 111 -4.69 -1.34 -2.75
N THR A 112 -3.93 -1.10 -3.82
CA THR A 112 -3.62 0.23 -4.35
C THR A 112 -4.89 0.98 -4.76
N ALA A 113 -5.81 0.31 -5.45
CA ALA A 113 -7.08 0.91 -5.87
C ALA A 113 -7.95 1.30 -4.68
N ASN A 114 -8.06 0.45 -3.67
CA ASN A 114 -8.84 0.75 -2.47
C ASN A 114 -8.23 1.88 -1.65
N PHE A 115 -6.90 1.94 -1.53
CA PHE A 115 -6.21 3.07 -0.91
C PHE A 115 -6.49 4.39 -1.66
N ILE A 116 -6.24 4.43 -2.98
CA ILE A 116 -6.51 5.63 -3.80
C ILE A 116 -7.97 6.05 -3.68
N LYS A 117 -8.89 5.09 -3.77
CA LYS A 117 -10.32 5.33 -3.65
C LYS A 117 -10.68 5.97 -2.32
N ALA A 118 -10.18 5.42 -1.20
CA ALA A 118 -10.43 5.95 0.13
C ALA A 118 -9.93 7.39 0.26
N VAL A 119 -8.71 7.65 -0.22
CA VAL A 119 -8.10 8.99 -0.19
C VAL A 119 -8.92 9.97 -1.04
N LEU A 120 -9.28 9.61 -2.27
CA LEU A 120 -10.07 10.49 -3.14
C LEU A 120 -11.45 10.80 -2.56
N ILE A 121 -12.09 9.82 -1.91
CA ILE A 121 -13.38 10.03 -1.25
C ILE A 121 -13.23 10.94 -0.03
N SER A 122 -12.23 10.71 0.82
CA SER A 122 -12.02 11.50 2.05
C SER A 122 -11.49 12.92 1.80
N SER A 123 -10.97 13.19 0.60
CA SER A 123 -10.38 14.47 0.20
C SER A 123 -11.18 15.23 -0.85
N GLU A 124 -12.39 14.77 -1.18
CA GLU A 124 -13.23 15.37 -2.24
C GLU A 124 -12.48 15.49 -3.59
N GLY A 125 -11.60 14.52 -3.88
CA GLY A 125 -10.81 14.47 -5.12
C GLY A 125 -9.45 15.18 -5.07
N ASP A 126 -9.04 15.76 -3.93
CA ASP A 126 -7.72 16.38 -3.74
C ASP A 126 -6.71 15.43 -3.07
N TYR A 127 -6.27 14.44 -3.85
CA TYR A 127 -5.37 13.38 -3.36
C TYR A 127 -4.06 13.91 -2.79
N GLU A 128 -3.40 14.83 -3.50
CA GLU A 128 -2.06 15.30 -3.13
C GLU A 128 -2.08 16.13 -1.84
N LYS A 129 -3.13 16.95 -1.66
CA LYS A 129 -3.35 17.66 -0.40
C LYS A 129 -3.56 16.68 0.75
N TRP A 130 -4.37 15.64 0.55
CA TRP A 130 -4.59 14.64 1.60
C TRP A 130 -3.28 13.92 2.01
N ILE A 131 -2.43 13.58 1.03
CA ILE A 131 -1.11 13.02 1.30
C ILE A 131 -0.25 14.01 2.08
N LEU A 132 -0.20 15.28 1.68
CA LEU A 132 0.56 16.31 2.39
C LEU A 132 0.10 16.46 3.84
N ASP A 133 -1.21 16.42 4.09
CA ASP A 133 -1.78 16.56 5.43
C ASP A 133 -1.54 15.33 6.33
N ASN A 134 -1.33 14.15 5.73
CA ASN A 134 -1.18 12.87 6.45
C ASN A 134 0.26 12.32 6.48
N VAL A 135 1.18 12.92 5.73
CA VAL A 135 2.58 12.48 5.62
C VAL A 135 3.50 13.58 6.12
N GLY A 136 4.50 13.23 6.94
CA GLY A 136 5.54 14.16 7.38
C GLY A 136 6.31 14.77 6.19
N ALA A 137 6.72 16.04 6.34
CA ALA A 137 7.46 16.77 5.31
C ALA A 137 8.68 15.95 4.82
N GLY A 138 8.74 15.69 3.50
CA GLY A 138 9.83 14.93 2.86
C GLY A 138 9.51 13.49 2.45
N ARG A 139 8.36 12.93 2.86
CA ARG A 139 7.92 11.58 2.44
C ARG A 139 6.82 11.57 1.38
N THR A 140 6.26 12.73 1.04
CA THR A 140 5.12 12.89 0.11
C THR A 140 5.41 12.33 -1.28
N VAL A 141 6.65 12.46 -1.77
CA VAL A 141 7.06 11.99 -3.11
C VAL A 141 6.87 10.48 -3.28
N ASN A 142 7.04 9.69 -2.21
CA ASN A 142 6.88 8.24 -2.26
C ASN A 142 5.43 7.78 -2.46
N PHE A 143 4.47 8.70 -2.32
CA PHE A 143 3.04 8.44 -2.36
C PHE A 143 2.32 9.22 -3.45
N SER A 144 3.04 9.75 -4.44
CA SER A 144 2.44 10.41 -5.60
C SER A 144 1.38 9.54 -6.27
N ILE A 145 0.21 10.10 -6.56
CA ILE A 145 -0.86 9.35 -7.24
C ILE A 145 -0.41 8.87 -8.62
N ALA A 146 0.47 9.61 -9.29
CA ALA A 146 1.00 9.23 -10.60
C ALA A 146 1.84 7.95 -10.52
N GLU A 147 2.65 7.77 -9.47
CA GLU A 147 3.43 6.54 -9.27
C GLU A 147 2.53 5.36 -8.96
N LEU A 148 1.45 5.57 -8.20
CA LEU A 148 0.48 4.50 -7.94
C LEU A 148 -0.32 4.12 -9.19
N ILE A 149 -0.63 5.07 -10.06
CA ILE A 149 -1.31 4.80 -11.34
C ILE A 149 -0.43 3.95 -12.27
N LYS A 150 0.90 4.15 -12.27
CA LYS A 150 1.83 3.29 -13.03
C LYS A 150 1.70 1.81 -12.65
N ILE A 151 1.39 1.50 -11.38
CA ILE A 151 1.17 0.11 -10.93
C ILE A 151 0.02 -0.57 -11.68
N PHE A 152 -1.01 0.19 -12.07
CA PHE A 152 -2.12 -0.32 -12.89
C PHE A 152 -1.74 -0.44 -14.37
N VAL A 153 -1.00 0.52 -14.92
CA VAL A 153 -0.48 0.43 -16.31
C VAL A 153 0.36 -0.85 -16.45
N GLU A 154 1.34 -1.04 -15.55
CA GLU A 154 2.15 -2.25 -15.46
C GLU A 154 1.28 -3.52 -15.28
N GLY A 155 0.15 -3.42 -14.58
CA GLY A 155 -0.76 -4.52 -14.35
C GLY A 155 -1.68 -4.86 -15.53
N LEU A 156 -1.91 -3.92 -16.45
CA LEU A 156 -2.65 -4.14 -17.71
C LEU A 156 -1.73 -4.76 -18.77
N GLU A 157 -0.44 -4.49 -18.69
CA GLU A 157 0.62 -5.05 -19.56
C GLU A 157 1.22 -6.35 -19.00
N ASP A 158 0.70 -6.87 -17.88
CA ASP A 158 1.22 -8.07 -17.21
C ASP A 158 1.07 -9.33 -18.07
N GLU A 159 2.04 -10.23 -18.03
CA GLU A 159 2.02 -11.46 -18.82
C GLU A 159 0.94 -12.45 -18.37
N SER A 160 0.44 -12.34 -17.12
CA SER A 160 -0.58 -13.21 -16.58
C SER A 160 -1.98 -12.65 -16.80
N ALA A 161 -2.82 -13.40 -17.53
CA ALA A 161 -4.24 -13.09 -17.68
C ALA A 161 -4.96 -12.94 -16.33
N ASN A 162 -4.53 -13.66 -15.28
CA ASN A 162 -5.10 -13.49 -13.95
C ASN A 162 -4.73 -12.14 -13.34
N CYS A 163 -3.48 -11.69 -13.51
CA CYS A 163 -3.07 -10.36 -13.03
C CYS A 163 -3.81 -9.26 -13.80
N ILE A 164 -3.87 -9.32 -15.13
CA ILE A 164 -4.65 -8.39 -15.97
C ILE A 164 -6.11 -8.33 -15.47
N ARG A 165 -6.75 -9.47 -15.27
CA ARG A 165 -8.14 -9.54 -14.77
C ARG A 165 -8.30 -8.86 -13.42
N GLN A 166 -7.38 -9.09 -12.49
CA GLN A 166 -7.39 -8.44 -11.16
C GLN A 166 -7.15 -6.92 -11.28
N THR A 167 -6.27 -6.49 -12.17
CA THR A 167 -6.04 -5.07 -12.47
C THR A 167 -7.32 -4.42 -13.00
N LEU A 168 -8.02 -5.03 -13.95
CA LEU A 168 -9.30 -4.53 -14.46
C LEU A 168 -10.38 -4.44 -13.38
N LEU A 169 -10.47 -5.42 -12.48
CA LEU A 169 -11.39 -5.36 -11.33
C LEU A 169 -11.04 -4.23 -10.36
N SER A 170 -9.76 -3.97 -10.17
CA SER A 170 -9.25 -2.87 -9.34
C SER A 170 -9.59 -1.52 -9.97
N LEU A 171 -9.34 -1.36 -11.28
CA LEU A 171 -9.70 -0.17 -12.03
C LEU A 171 -11.20 0.08 -12.02
N ARG A 172 -12.02 -0.95 -12.20
CA ARG A 172 -13.49 -0.85 -12.11
C ARG A 172 -13.94 -0.23 -10.79
N SER A 173 -13.22 -0.46 -9.68
CA SER A 173 -13.62 0.04 -8.36
C SER A 173 -13.27 1.52 -8.14
N VAL A 174 -12.25 2.05 -8.82
CA VAL A 174 -11.64 3.36 -8.55
C VAL A 174 -11.71 4.35 -9.73
N LEU A 175 -11.97 3.88 -10.96
CA LEU A 175 -11.90 4.71 -12.17
C LEU A 175 -12.82 5.94 -12.12
N LYS A 176 -14.04 5.78 -11.59
CA LYS A 176 -14.98 6.90 -11.40
C LYS A 176 -14.36 7.99 -10.50
N ASN A 177 -13.80 7.59 -9.37
CA ASN A 177 -13.17 8.52 -8.44
C ASN A 177 -11.96 9.23 -9.07
N LEU A 178 -11.16 8.50 -9.87
CA LEU A 178 -10.04 9.10 -10.60
C LEU A 178 -10.52 10.12 -11.65
N SER A 179 -11.55 9.78 -12.42
CA SER A 179 -12.09 10.68 -13.46
C SER A 179 -12.72 11.96 -12.89
N GLU A 180 -13.25 11.89 -11.67
CA GLU A 180 -13.86 13.03 -10.97
C GLU A 180 -12.83 13.84 -10.14
N SER A 181 -11.59 13.35 -10.02
CA SER A 181 -10.53 14.00 -9.24
C SER A 181 -9.90 15.21 -9.94
N GLN A 182 -9.19 16.05 -9.18
CA GLN A 182 -8.39 17.16 -9.74
C GLN A 182 -7.29 16.69 -10.69
N LYS A 183 -6.91 15.41 -10.64
CA LYS A 183 -5.87 14.78 -11.47
C LYS A 183 -6.48 13.82 -12.50
N SER A 184 -7.70 14.07 -12.97
CA SER A 184 -8.41 13.24 -13.95
C SER A 184 -7.61 12.96 -15.22
N ALA A 185 -6.73 13.85 -15.66
CA ALA A 185 -5.84 13.62 -16.80
C ALA A 185 -4.93 12.38 -16.64
N LEU A 186 -4.66 11.93 -15.41
CA LEU A 186 -3.85 10.74 -15.15
C LEU A 186 -4.55 9.43 -15.53
N ILE A 187 -5.84 9.46 -15.91
CA ILE A 187 -6.51 8.28 -16.46
C ILE A 187 -6.10 8.02 -17.92
N ILE A 188 -5.56 9.01 -18.64
CA ILE A 188 -5.26 8.89 -20.07
C ILE A 188 -4.32 7.70 -20.36
N PRO A 189 -3.20 7.50 -19.64
CA PRO A 189 -2.36 6.32 -19.84
C PRO A 189 -3.12 5.01 -19.64
N LEU A 190 -3.99 4.93 -18.62
CA LEU A 190 -4.80 3.73 -18.37
C LEU A 190 -5.72 3.41 -19.55
N LEU A 191 -6.39 4.43 -20.08
CA LEU A 191 -7.30 4.26 -21.23
C LEU A 191 -6.54 3.82 -22.49
N ASN A 192 -5.33 4.34 -22.71
CA ASN A 192 -4.50 3.98 -23.86
C ASN A 192 -3.92 2.56 -23.77
N THR A 193 -3.82 1.98 -22.56
CA THR A 193 -3.30 0.62 -22.34
C THR A 193 -4.40 -0.44 -22.40
N LEU A 194 -5.69 -0.08 -22.32
CA LEU A 194 -6.77 -1.06 -22.42
C LEU A 194 -6.77 -1.70 -23.83
N PRO A 195 -6.87 -3.03 -23.94
CA PRO A 195 -6.99 -3.67 -25.24
C PRO A 195 -8.29 -3.23 -25.92
N LEU A 196 -8.18 -2.60 -27.09
CA LEU A 196 -9.29 -2.23 -27.98
C LEU A 196 -9.84 -3.44 -28.72
#